data_AF-A0A5C8NKL2-F1
#
_entry.id   AF-A0A5C8NKL2-F1
#
_cell.length_a   1.000
_cell.length_b   1.000
_cell.length_c   1.000
_cell.angle_alpha   90.00
_cell.angle_beta   90.00
_cell.angle_gamma   90.00
#
_symmetry.space_group_name_H-M   'P 1'
#
loop_
_entity.id
_entity.type
_entity.pdbx_description
1 polymer ?
#
loop_
_entity_poly.entity_id
_entity_poly.type
_entity_poly.pdbx_seq_one_letter_code
_entity_poly.pdbx_strand_id
1 'polypeptide(L)'
;MTDSTDLAVEYPAQPDTRHAAPETVAFLDSFFAAKNSHVVADTMAHFSPDVVTYTESILGWPLDGYETIEQTFAQHMPTWPATALSYPTRILGGTGSVLIAFTDMPELFGGELRLLGAVDFKDGKIVRWVDYWDSRIFDDELYAQLKTPAEHFPTAFHEDEIPVSAAPEIVEAATRLQALLAAGDAAGAAALFSYDVVYEDMALRMQLQGRSMAERYLTASLAAAPYGAGSSLRHVVGGATGGGFEWIAPDSSGVACGITALELDAAGLISRVTTVYDSRLLAPGDHDLLVGNILAVR
;
A
#
# COMPACT_ATOMS: atom_id res chain seq x y z
N MET A 1 -39.90 -16.66 -18.61
CA MET A 1 -38.51 -16.43 -19.03
C MET A 1 -38.24 -14.97 -18.84
N THR A 2 -37.81 -14.60 -17.65
CA THR A 2 -37.29 -13.26 -17.37
C THR A 2 -35.87 -13.23 -17.89
N ASP A 3 -35.66 -12.39 -18.88
CA ASP A 3 -34.38 -12.11 -19.51
C ASP A 3 -33.46 -11.53 -18.44
N SER A 4 -32.56 -12.38 -17.92
CA SER A 4 -31.48 -11.97 -17.03
C SER A 4 -30.43 -11.33 -17.92
N THR A 5 -30.56 -10.03 -18.16
CA THR A 5 -29.41 -9.24 -18.56
C THR A 5 -28.42 -9.30 -17.40
N ASP A 6 -27.48 -10.25 -17.47
CA ASP A 6 -26.20 -10.16 -16.79
C ASP A 6 -25.65 -8.78 -17.11
N LEU A 7 -25.83 -7.84 -16.18
CA LEU A 7 -25.02 -6.64 -16.16
C LEU A 7 -23.63 -7.15 -15.77
N ALA A 8 -22.85 -7.53 -16.78
CA ALA A 8 -21.43 -7.71 -16.61
C ALA A 8 -20.91 -6.43 -15.95
N VAL A 9 -20.47 -6.54 -14.70
CA VAL A 9 -19.85 -5.43 -13.99
C VAL A 9 -18.62 -5.06 -14.81
N GLU A 10 -18.71 -3.97 -15.56
CA GLU A 10 -17.62 -3.48 -16.39
C GLU A 10 -16.54 -2.95 -15.45
N TYR A 11 -15.40 -3.64 -15.42
CA TYR A 11 -14.27 -3.29 -14.57
C TYR A 11 -13.86 -1.83 -14.79
N PRO A 12 -13.45 -1.09 -13.76
CA PRO A 12 -12.63 0.09 -13.98
C PRO A 12 -11.26 -0.36 -14.53
N ALA A 13 -10.74 0.43 -15.49
CA ALA A 13 -9.50 0.32 -16.26
C ALA A 13 -8.52 -0.83 -15.91
N GLN A 14 -8.00 -1.51 -16.94
CA GLN A 14 -6.86 -2.43 -16.81
C GLN A 14 -5.75 -1.83 -15.94
N PRO A 15 -5.14 -2.62 -15.03
CA PRO A 15 -4.11 -2.10 -14.15
C PRO A 15 -2.94 -1.54 -14.97
N ASP A 16 -2.34 -0.47 -14.47
CA ASP A 16 -1.06 -0.02 -15.01
C ASP A 16 0.06 -0.97 -14.57
N THR A 17 0.66 -1.65 -15.54
CA THR A 17 1.65 -2.72 -15.37
C THR A 17 3.00 -2.38 -15.97
N ARG A 18 3.21 -1.13 -16.40
CA ARG A 18 4.43 -0.70 -17.12
C ARG A 18 5.73 -0.91 -16.35
N HIS A 19 5.64 -1.01 -15.02
CA HIS A 19 6.78 -1.20 -14.12
C HIS A 19 6.75 -2.56 -13.40
N ALA A 20 6.07 -3.56 -13.97
CA ALA A 20 5.96 -4.90 -13.43
C ALA A 20 6.56 -5.97 -14.37
N ALA A 21 7.14 -7.02 -13.76
CA ALA A 21 7.49 -8.24 -14.49
C ALA A 21 6.22 -8.94 -15.00
N PRO A 22 6.18 -9.45 -16.24
CA PRO A 22 5.01 -10.14 -16.79
C PRO A 22 4.53 -11.33 -15.95
N GLU A 23 5.46 -12.06 -15.32
CA GLU A 23 5.16 -13.19 -14.44
C GLU A 23 4.39 -12.74 -13.19
N THR A 24 4.77 -11.59 -12.62
CA THR A 24 4.11 -10.99 -11.46
C THR A 24 2.72 -10.49 -11.82
N VAL A 25 2.55 -9.90 -13.01
CA VAL A 25 1.23 -9.51 -13.54
C VAL A 25 0.33 -10.73 -13.66
N ALA A 26 0.82 -11.78 -14.33
CA ALA A 26 0.05 -13.02 -14.51
C ALA A 26 -0.31 -13.70 -13.17
N PHE A 27 0.59 -13.68 -12.19
CA PHE A 27 0.32 -14.18 -10.85
C PHE A 27 -0.81 -13.39 -10.17
N LEU A 28 -0.75 -12.05 -10.20
CA LEU A 28 -1.74 -11.20 -9.55
C LEU A 28 -3.09 -11.24 -10.26
N ASP A 29 -3.13 -11.32 -11.59
CA ASP A 29 -4.37 -11.53 -12.35
C ASP A 29 -5.06 -12.84 -11.91
N SER A 30 -4.28 -13.92 -11.75
CA SER A 30 -4.79 -15.20 -11.21
C SER A 30 -5.26 -15.08 -9.76
N PHE A 31 -4.50 -14.39 -8.91
CA PHE A 31 -4.84 -14.19 -7.51
C PHE A 31 -6.16 -13.43 -7.35
N PHE A 32 -6.32 -12.28 -8.02
CA PHE A 32 -7.53 -11.48 -7.92
C PHE A 32 -8.73 -12.17 -8.56
N ALA A 33 -8.54 -12.93 -9.65
CA ALA A 33 -9.60 -13.79 -10.20
C ALA A 33 -10.07 -14.85 -9.19
N ALA A 34 -9.13 -15.48 -8.47
CA ALA A 34 -9.46 -16.44 -7.41
C ALA A 34 -10.11 -15.78 -6.18
N LYS A 35 -9.62 -14.62 -5.75
CA LYS A 35 -10.26 -13.83 -4.67
C LYS A 35 -11.70 -13.49 -5.04
N ASN A 36 -11.95 -13.09 -6.28
CA ASN A 36 -13.28 -12.71 -6.78
C ASN A 36 -14.20 -13.88 -7.10
N SER A 37 -13.70 -15.13 -7.14
CA SER A 37 -14.58 -16.32 -7.22
C SER A 37 -15.25 -16.65 -5.88
N HIS A 38 -14.78 -16.01 -4.80
CA HIS A 38 -15.21 -16.24 -3.41
C HIS A 38 -15.01 -17.70 -2.94
N VAL A 39 -14.12 -18.45 -3.63
CA VAL A 39 -13.73 -19.80 -3.25
C VAL A 39 -12.42 -19.73 -2.46
N VAL A 40 -12.52 -20.01 -1.15
CA VAL A 40 -11.39 -19.96 -0.21
C VAL A 40 -10.20 -20.78 -0.71
N ALA A 41 -10.43 -22.01 -1.14
CA ALA A 41 -9.38 -22.90 -1.62
C ALA A 41 -8.62 -22.35 -2.84
N ASP A 42 -9.31 -21.66 -3.75
CA ASP A 42 -8.68 -21.07 -4.95
C ASP A 42 -7.80 -19.88 -4.56
N THR A 43 -8.26 -19.06 -3.60
CA THR A 43 -7.47 -17.95 -3.06
C THR A 43 -6.25 -18.47 -2.30
N MET A 44 -6.46 -19.41 -1.39
CA MET A 44 -5.42 -20.02 -0.56
C MET A 44 -4.40 -20.83 -1.38
N ALA A 45 -4.75 -21.24 -2.60
CA ALA A 45 -3.79 -21.84 -3.53
C ALA A 45 -2.65 -20.88 -3.92
N HIS A 46 -2.77 -19.57 -3.72
CA HIS A 46 -1.71 -18.59 -4.02
C HIS A 46 -0.75 -18.36 -2.85
N PHE A 47 -1.13 -18.75 -1.63
CA PHE A 47 -0.30 -18.64 -0.43
C PHE A 47 0.60 -19.87 -0.28
N SER A 48 1.79 -19.65 0.27
CA SER A 48 2.68 -20.74 0.67
C SER A 48 2.10 -21.46 1.87
N PRO A 49 2.15 -22.80 1.96
CA PRO A 49 1.85 -23.51 3.21
C PRO A 49 2.73 -23.05 4.39
N ASP A 50 3.93 -22.54 4.08
CA ASP A 50 4.88 -21.93 5.02
C ASP A 50 4.79 -20.38 4.99
N VAL A 51 3.63 -19.81 4.64
CA VAL A 51 3.41 -18.36 4.70
C VAL A 51 3.65 -17.85 6.12
N VAL A 52 4.34 -16.73 6.22
CA VAL A 52 4.66 -16.10 7.50
C VAL A 52 3.46 -15.30 7.99
N THR A 53 2.96 -14.35 7.18
CA THR A 53 1.83 -13.50 7.58
C THR A 53 1.03 -12.93 6.41
N TYR A 54 -0.25 -12.67 6.66
CA TYR A 54 -1.01 -11.60 6.01
C TYR A 54 -1.34 -10.57 7.09
N THR A 55 -0.85 -9.36 6.97
CA THR A 55 -1.09 -8.30 7.95
C THR A 55 -1.99 -7.21 7.38
N GLU A 56 -3.07 -6.92 8.09
CA GLU A 56 -3.80 -5.67 7.92
C GLU A 56 -3.16 -4.61 8.83
N SER A 57 -2.41 -3.65 8.27
CA SER A 57 -1.58 -2.72 9.04
C SER A 57 -2.34 -1.55 9.68
N ILE A 58 -3.59 -1.32 9.30
CA ILE A 58 -4.42 -0.20 9.72
C ILE A 58 -5.33 -0.63 10.86
N LEU A 59 -5.93 -1.81 10.78
CA LEU A 59 -6.72 -2.43 11.83
C LEU A 59 -5.85 -3.26 12.79
N GLY A 60 -4.65 -3.66 12.38
CA GLY A 60 -3.70 -4.37 13.22
C GLY A 60 -4.04 -5.83 13.37
N TRP A 61 -4.38 -6.49 12.27
CA TRP A 61 -4.71 -7.92 12.24
C TRP A 61 -3.50 -8.69 11.68
N PRO A 62 -2.64 -9.26 12.56
CA PRO A 62 -1.57 -10.16 12.13
C PRO A 62 -2.16 -11.56 11.92
N LEU A 63 -2.48 -11.90 10.67
CA LEU A 63 -2.99 -13.22 10.30
C LEU A 63 -1.79 -14.13 10.02
N ASP A 64 -1.17 -14.60 11.11
CA ASP A 64 0.09 -15.32 11.03
C ASP A 64 -0.13 -16.80 10.74
N GLY A 65 0.57 -17.31 9.72
CA GLY A 65 0.48 -18.69 9.26
C GLY A 65 -0.72 -19.01 8.35
N TYR A 66 -0.56 -20.07 7.56
CA TYR A 66 -1.53 -20.48 6.53
C TYR A 66 -2.93 -20.73 7.06
N GLU A 67 -3.04 -21.44 8.19
CA GLU A 67 -4.32 -21.83 8.79
C GLU A 67 -5.10 -20.60 9.26
N THR A 68 -4.43 -19.61 9.86
CA THR A 68 -5.08 -18.36 10.31
C THR A 68 -5.67 -17.59 9.13
N ILE A 69 -4.89 -17.44 8.05
CA ILE A 69 -5.35 -16.77 6.82
C ILE A 69 -6.54 -17.52 6.21
N GLU A 70 -6.44 -18.85 6.10
CA GLU A 70 -7.52 -19.70 5.57
C GLU A 70 -8.81 -19.54 6.40
N GLN A 71 -8.71 -19.58 7.73
CA GLN A 71 -9.85 -19.42 8.62
C GLN A 71 -10.50 -18.04 8.48
N THR A 72 -9.71 -16.97 8.40
CA THR A 72 -10.23 -15.62 8.17
C THR A 72 -10.96 -15.53 6.83
N PHE A 73 -10.40 -16.05 5.75
CA PHE A 73 -11.11 -16.08 4.47
C PHE A 73 -12.36 -16.97 4.50
N ALA A 74 -12.31 -18.13 5.18
CA ALA A 74 -13.48 -18.99 5.35
C ALA A 74 -14.62 -18.32 6.13
N GLN A 75 -14.29 -17.42 7.06
CA GLN A 75 -15.28 -16.63 7.79
C GLN A 75 -15.93 -15.55 6.92
N HIS A 76 -15.14 -14.85 6.09
CA HIS A 76 -15.61 -13.65 5.38
C HIS A 76 -16.05 -13.91 3.94
N MET A 77 -15.25 -14.61 3.13
CA MET A 77 -15.50 -14.77 1.69
C MET A 77 -16.89 -15.32 1.35
N PRO A 78 -17.43 -16.34 2.06
CA PRO A 78 -18.77 -16.88 1.74
C PRO A 78 -19.93 -15.90 1.97
N THR A 79 -19.68 -14.80 2.71
CA THR A 79 -20.69 -13.79 3.01
C THR A 79 -20.69 -12.63 2.02
N TRP A 80 -19.67 -12.53 1.17
CA TRP A 80 -19.57 -11.49 0.16
C TRP A 80 -20.59 -11.73 -0.96
N PRO A 81 -21.31 -10.68 -1.41
CA PRO A 81 -22.21 -10.83 -2.54
C PRO A 81 -21.38 -11.06 -3.81
N ALA A 82 -21.91 -11.80 -4.78
CA ALA A 82 -21.23 -12.11 -6.04
C ALA A 82 -20.75 -10.88 -6.85
N THR A 83 -21.30 -9.69 -6.55
CA THR A 83 -20.91 -8.41 -7.15
C THR A 83 -19.75 -7.72 -6.43
N ALA A 84 -19.31 -8.22 -5.27
CA ALA A 84 -18.22 -7.64 -4.51
C ALA A 84 -16.87 -8.07 -5.10
N LEU A 85 -16.07 -7.08 -5.51
CA LEU A 85 -14.81 -7.31 -6.21
C LEU A 85 -13.64 -6.63 -5.51
N SER A 86 -12.49 -7.26 -5.69
CA SER A 86 -11.16 -6.76 -5.38
C SER A 86 -10.32 -6.76 -6.66
N TYR A 87 -9.69 -5.65 -7.03
CA TYR A 87 -8.96 -5.57 -8.29
C TYR A 87 -7.74 -4.64 -8.23
N PRO A 88 -6.64 -4.99 -8.93
CA PRO A 88 -5.46 -4.15 -9.00
C PRO A 88 -5.74 -2.94 -9.88
N THR A 89 -5.20 -1.79 -9.50
CA THR A 89 -5.18 -0.55 -10.29
C THR A 89 -3.77 -0.23 -10.78
N ARG A 90 -2.74 -0.70 -10.05
CA ARG A 90 -1.34 -0.62 -10.47
C ARG A 90 -0.53 -1.76 -9.89
N ILE A 91 0.39 -2.31 -10.68
CA ILE A 91 1.31 -3.35 -10.25
C ILE A 91 2.73 -2.84 -10.46
N LEU A 92 3.53 -2.81 -9.39
CA LEU A 92 4.90 -2.28 -9.37
C LEU A 92 5.82 -3.32 -8.75
N GLY A 93 6.47 -4.17 -9.56
CA GLY A 93 7.28 -5.22 -8.95
C GLY A 93 8.05 -6.16 -9.85
N GLY A 94 8.91 -6.94 -9.21
CA GLY A 94 9.68 -8.01 -9.81
C GLY A 94 9.11 -9.38 -9.44
N THR A 95 9.86 -10.43 -9.79
CA THR A 95 9.44 -11.82 -9.53
C THR A 95 9.63 -12.25 -8.06
N GLY A 96 10.43 -11.52 -7.27
CA GLY A 96 10.67 -11.81 -5.86
C GLY A 96 9.71 -11.10 -4.92
N SER A 97 9.34 -9.85 -5.20
CA SER A 97 8.37 -9.08 -4.43
C SER A 97 7.73 -7.98 -5.27
N VAL A 98 6.60 -7.47 -4.81
CA VAL A 98 5.77 -6.51 -5.53
C VAL A 98 5.10 -5.54 -4.56
N LEU A 99 4.96 -4.29 -5.01
CA LEU A 99 4.00 -3.36 -4.46
C LEU A 99 2.79 -3.29 -5.40
N ILE A 100 1.61 -3.49 -4.84
CA ILE A 100 0.34 -3.43 -5.58
C ILE A 100 -0.51 -2.28 -5.06
N ALA A 101 -1.07 -1.47 -5.97
CA ALA A 101 -2.19 -0.61 -5.66
C ALA A 101 -3.46 -1.32 -6.10
N PHE A 102 -4.44 -1.47 -5.21
CA PHE A 102 -5.67 -2.18 -5.52
C PHE A 102 -6.87 -1.58 -4.77
N THR A 103 -8.05 -1.91 -5.24
CA THR A 103 -9.31 -1.42 -4.67
C THR A 103 -10.15 -2.61 -4.22
N ASP A 104 -10.67 -2.53 -2.99
CA ASP A 104 -11.73 -3.41 -2.51
C ASP A 104 -13.04 -2.64 -2.51
N MET A 105 -14.06 -3.20 -3.18
CA MET A 105 -15.37 -2.58 -3.27
C MET A 105 -16.08 -2.52 -1.90
N PRO A 106 -16.97 -1.52 -1.68
CA PRO A 106 -17.70 -1.37 -0.43
C PRO A 106 -18.41 -2.63 0.07
N GLU A 107 -18.90 -3.47 -0.83
CA GLU A 107 -19.61 -4.69 -0.53
C GLU A 107 -18.75 -5.76 0.16
N LEU A 108 -17.42 -5.65 0.11
CA LEU A 108 -16.52 -6.56 0.81
C LEU A 108 -16.37 -6.22 2.30
N PHE A 109 -16.27 -4.92 2.63
CA PHE A 109 -15.82 -4.46 3.96
C PHE A 109 -16.62 -3.29 4.56
N GLY A 110 -17.73 -2.87 3.93
CA GLY A 110 -18.56 -1.74 4.39
C GLY A 110 -18.09 -0.36 3.93
N GLY A 111 -17.00 -0.28 3.15
CA GLY A 111 -16.49 0.94 2.54
C GLY A 111 -15.50 0.64 1.41
N GLU A 112 -15.35 1.57 0.45
CA GLU A 112 -14.36 1.41 -0.63
C GLU A 112 -12.97 1.59 -0.03
N LEU A 113 -12.15 0.55 -0.09
CA LEU A 113 -10.76 0.61 0.33
C LEU A 113 -9.88 0.86 -0.89
N ARG A 114 -8.95 1.79 -0.78
CA ARG A 114 -7.88 2.01 -1.77
C ARG A 114 -6.57 1.74 -1.07
N LEU A 115 -5.94 0.62 -1.43
CA LEU A 115 -4.84 0.07 -0.67
C LEU A 115 -3.54 0.12 -1.47
N LEU A 116 -2.45 0.21 -0.73
CA LEU A 116 -1.13 -0.21 -1.19
C LEU A 116 -0.75 -1.48 -0.40
N GLY A 117 -0.47 -2.57 -1.12
CA GLY A 117 -0.04 -3.84 -0.55
C GLY A 117 1.43 -4.10 -0.83
N ALA A 118 2.21 -4.45 0.19
CA ALA A 118 3.57 -5.00 0.05
C ALA A 118 3.51 -6.52 0.09
N VAL A 119 3.99 -7.18 -0.96
CA VAL A 119 3.89 -8.64 -1.09
C VAL A 119 5.24 -9.25 -1.44
N ASP A 120 5.65 -10.26 -0.67
CA ASP A 120 6.86 -11.03 -0.91
C ASP A 120 6.53 -12.46 -1.38
N PHE A 121 7.31 -12.93 -2.33
CA PHE A 121 7.13 -14.24 -2.95
C PHE A 121 8.29 -15.18 -2.62
N LYS A 122 7.96 -16.47 -2.47
CA LYS A 122 8.93 -17.57 -2.44
C LYS A 122 8.35 -18.74 -3.19
N ASP A 123 9.15 -19.32 -4.10
CA ASP A 123 8.75 -20.47 -4.91
C ASP A 123 7.40 -20.27 -5.64
N GLY A 124 7.14 -19.03 -6.11
CA GLY A 124 5.92 -18.66 -6.82
C GLY A 124 4.66 -18.60 -5.94
N LYS A 125 4.83 -18.45 -4.62
CA LYS A 125 3.74 -18.31 -3.64
C LYS A 125 3.95 -17.08 -2.76
N ILE A 126 2.84 -16.52 -2.26
CA ILE A 126 2.88 -15.45 -1.26
C ILE A 126 3.40 -16.01 0.06
N VAL A 127 4.43 -15.38 0.62
CA VAL A 127 4.96 -15.68 1.97
C VAL A 127 4.75 -14.55 2.96
N ARG A 128 4.53 -13.32 2.47
CA ARG A 128 4.18 -12.17 3.28
C ARG A 128 3.32 -11.22 2.46
N TRP A 129 2.27 -10.68 3.07
CA TRP A 129 1.41 -9.65 2.50
C TRP A 129 1.08 -8.63 3.57
N VAL A 130 1.27 -7.34 3.32
CA VAL A 130 0.87 -6.27 4.24
C VAL A 130 0.06 -5.20 3.53
N ASP A 131 -1.15 -4.93 4.02
CA ASP A 131 -2.07 -3.95 3.47
C ASP A 131 -2.06 -2.63 4.23
N TYR A 132 -1.94 -1.53 3.48
CA TYR A 132 -1.97 -0.16 3.98
C TYR A 132 -3.05 0.66 3.26
N TRP A 133 -3.80 1.45 4.03
CA TRP A 133 -4.86 2.33 3.54
C TRP A 133 -5.23 3.38 4.61
N ASP A 134 -6.26 4.19 4.37
CA ASP A 134 -6.71 5.25 5.29
C ASP A 134 -8.09 4.94 5.90
N SER A 135 -8.17 4.80 7.23
CA SER A 135 -9.37 4.32 7.93
C SER A 135 -10.51 5.33 8.02
N ARG A 136 -10.30 6.57 7.57
CA ARG A 136 -11.31 7.63 7.60
C ARG A 136 -12.52 7.37 6.70
N ILE A 137 -12.47 6.36 5.86
CA ILE A 137 -13.64 5.91 5.09
C ILE A 137 -14.67 5.19 5.97
N PHE A 138 -14.27 4.66 7.13
CA PHE A 138 -15.19 4.14 8.15
C PHE A 138 -15.64 5.24 9.10
N ASP A 139 -16.80 5.07 9.72
CA ASP A 139 -17.17 5.90 10.88
C ASP A 139 -16.39 5.47 12.14
N ASP A 140 -16.56 6.23 13.22
CA ASP A 140 -15.83 5.98 14.47
C ASP A 140 -16.27 4.71 15.19
N GLU A 141 -17.53 4.32 15.06
CA GLU A 141 -18.09 3.14 15.72
C GLU A 141 -17.55 1.86 15.07
N LEU A 142 -17.63 1.77 13.74
CA LEU A 142 -17.11 0.65 12.97
C LEU A 142 -15.60 0.53 13.11
N TYR A 143 -14.87 1.64 13.02
CA TYR A 143 -13.42 1.62 13.22
C TYR A 143 -13.04 1.10 14.61
N ALA A 144 -13.68 1.62 15.68
CA ALA A 144 -13.41 1.16 17.05
C ALA A 144 -13.77 -0.31 17.28
N GLN A 145 -14.77 -0.84 16.56
CA GLN A 145 -15.14 -2.25 16.62
C GLN A 145 -14.10 -3.17 15.96
N LEU A 146 -13.51 -2.74 14.84
CA LEU A 146 -12.60 -3.56 14.04
C LEU A 146 -11.14 -3.44 14.48
N LYS A 147 -10.75 -2.28 15.00
CA LYS A 147 -9.36 -1.96 15.36
C LYS A 147 -8.89 -2.80 16.54
N THR A 148 -7.73 -3.45 16.38
CA THR A 148 -7.03 -4.11 17.49
C THR A 148 -6.67 -3.08 18.57
N PRO A 149 -6.94 -3.36 19.87
CA PRO A 149 -6.53 -2.50 20.97
C PRO A 149 -5.04 -2.13 20.91
N ALA A 150 -4.69 -0.91 21.33
CA ALA A 150 -3.33 -0.38 21.17
C ALA A 150 -2.26 -1.27 21.84
N GLU A 151 -2.57 -1.88 22.98
CA GLU A 151 -1.70 -2.80 23.72
C GLU A 151 -1.45 -4.15 23.01
N HIS A 152 -2.27 -4.48 22.02
CA HIS A 152 -2.17 -5.72 21.22
C HIS A 152 -1.83 -5.43 19.76
N PHE A 153 -1.65 -4.17 19.40
CA PHE A 153 -1.35 -3.78 18.04
C PHE A 153 0.06 -4.26 17.65
N PRO A 154 0.22 -4.94 16.50
CA PRO A 154 1.51 -5.48 16.09
C PRO A 154 2.52 -4.36 15.83
N THR A 155 3.75 -4.55 16.32
CA THR A 155 4.87 -3.60 16.16
C THR A 155 5.82 -3.98 15.04
N ALA A 156 5.79 -5.25 14.62
CA ALA A 156 6.50 -5.81 13.48
C ALA A 156 5.52 -6.58 12.60
N PHE A 157 5.79 -6.66 11.31
CA PHE A 157 4.98 -7.35 10.29
C PHE A 157 5.79 -8.46 9.63
N HIS A 158 6.64 -9.13 10.42
CA HIS A 158 7.50 -10.25 10.01
C HIS A 158 8.48 -9.93 8.86
N GLU A 159 8.79 -8.66 8.61
CA GLU A 159 9.78 -8.24 7.62
C GLU A 159 11.17 -8.88 7.86
N ASP A 160 11.57 -9.07 9.13
CA ASP A 160 12.86 -9.67 9.50
C ASP A 160 12.96 -11.18 9.19
N GLU A 161 11.84 -11.85 8.95
CA GLU A 161 11.78 -13.28 8.63
C GLU A 161 11.83 -13.54 7.11
N ILE A 162 11.69 -12.49 6.30
CA ILE A 162 11.68 -12.57 4.85
C ILE A 162 13.01 -12.04 4.29
N PRO A 163 13.72 -12.80 3.45
CA PRO A 163 14.89 -12.27 2.78
C PRO A 163 14.46 -11.18 1.79
N VAL A 164 15.14 -10.02 1.82
CA VAL A 164 14.92 -8.95 0.85
C VAL A 164 15.15 -9.48 -0.56
N SER A 165 14.10 -9.48 -1.37
CA SER A 165 14.10 -9.93 -2.76
C SER A 165 13.85 -8.81 -3.77
N ALA A 166 13.76 -7.56 -3.29
CA ALA A 166 13.60 -6.39 -4.14
C ALA A 166 14.84 -6.15 -5.01
N ALA A 167 14.63 -5.60 -6.21
CA ALA A 167 15.72 -5.27 -7.10
C ALA A 167 16.66 -4.19 -6.50
N PRO A 168 17.98 -4.25 -6.75
CA PRO A 168 18.93 -3.28 -6.18
C PRO A 168 18.59 -1.81 -6.47
N GLU A 169 18.03 -1.52 -7.64
CA GLU A 169 17.67 -0.17 -8.08
C GLU A 169 16.57 0.44 -7.19
N ILE A 170 15.52 -0.32 -6.89
CA ILE A 170 14.43 0.17 -6.03
C ILE A 170 14.89 0.24 -4.57
N VAL A 171 15.77 -0.68 -4.13
CA VAL A 171 16.39 -0.61 -2.80
C VAL A 171 17.21 0.66 -2.64
N GLU A 172 18.02 1.02 -3.63
CA GLU A 172 18.79 2.26 -3.60
C GLU A 172 17.87 3.49 -3.55
N ALA A 173 16.89 3.57 -4.45
CA ALA A 173 15.96 4.70 -4.54
C ALA A 173 15.14 4.88 -3.26
N ALA A 174 14.55 3.79 -2.75
CA ALA A 174 13.78 3.77 -1.51
C ALA A 174 14.62 4.19 -0.30
N THR A 175 15.80 3.60 -0.15
CA THR A 175 16.71 3.89 0.97
C THR A 175 17.15 5.35 0.97
N ARG A 176 17.55 5.87 -0.20
CA ARG A 176 17.98 7.27 -0.34
C ARG A 176 16.82 8.24 -0.09
N LEU A 177 15.66 7.98 -0.67
CA LEU A 177 14.49 8.84 -0.46
C LEU A 177 14.09 8.84 1.03
N GLN A 178 13.93 7.67 1.64
CA GLN A 178 13.52 7.57 3.03
C GLN A 178 14.51 8.25 3.98
N ALA A 179 15.82 8.12 3.74
CA ALA A 179 16.82 8.82 4.54
C ALA A 179 16.69 10.36 4.44
N LEU A 180 16.36 10.88 3.27
CA LEU A 180 16.16 12.32 3.05
C LEU A 180 14.86 12.82 3.70
N LEU A 181 13.77 12.05 3.59
CA LEU A 181 12.51 12.36 4.27
C LEU A 181 12.69 12.36 5.80
N ALA A 182 13.36 11.33 6.33
CA ALA A 182 13.69 11.19 7.75
C ALA A 182 14.59 12.32 8.28
N ALA A 183 15.46 12.88 7.43
CA ALA A 183 16.31 14.03 7.75
C ALA A 183 15.59 15.38 7.60
N GLY A 184 14.35 15.42 7.09
CA GLY A 184 13.66 16.66 6.76
C GLY A 184 14.25 17.39 5.55
N ASP A 185 15.03 16.72 4.69
CA ASP A 185 15.72 17.30 3.54
C ASP A 185 14.85 17.27 2.29
N ALA A 186 13.90 18.21 2.21
CA ALA A 186 13.00 18.35 1.06
C ALA A 186 13.75 18.61 -0.26
N ALA A 187 14.82 19.40 -0.23
CA ALA A 187 15.59 19.74 -1.43
C ALA A 187 16.37 18.52 -1.95
N GLY A 188 16.99 17.76 -1.06
CA GLY A 188 17.64 16.50 -1.40
C GLY A 188 16.65 15.47 -1.92
N ALA A 189 15.48 15.31 -1.29
CA ALA A 189 14.43 14.41 -1.77
C ALA A 189 13.96 14.80 -3.18
N ALA A 190 13.69 16.08 -3.41
CA ALA A 190 13.29 16.60 -4.72
C ALA A 190 14.37 16.40 -5.80
N ALA A 191 15.66 16.35 -5.44
CA ALA A 191 16.73 16.07 -6.38
C ALA A 191 16.71 14.63 -6.93
N LEU A 192 16.02 13.69 -6.25
CA LEU A 192 15.78 12.34 -6.76
C LEU A 192 14.62 12.25 -7.75
N PHE A 193 13.80 13.30 -7.83
CA PHE A 193 12.59 13.30 -8.65
C PHE A 193 12.89 13.69 -10.11
N SER A 194 12.19 13.04 -11.02
CA SER A 194 12.08 13.49 -12.41
C SER A 194 11.44 14.89 -12.46
N TYR A 195 11.66 15.62 -13.55
CA TYR A 195 11.14 16.99 -13.68
C TYR A 195 9.60 17.05 -13.57
N ASP A 196 8.92 16.08 -14.17
CA ASP A 196 7.46 15.96 -14.23
C ASP A 196 6.88 14.95 -13.23
N VAL A 197 7.57 14.74 -12.08
CA VAL A 197 7.14 13.79 -11.05
C VAL A 197 5.67 14.00 -10.66
N VAL A 198 4.94 12.90 -10.50
CA VAL A 198 3.63 12.90 -9.86
C VAL A 198 3.82 12.52 -8.39
N TYR A 199 3.41 13.38 -7.46
CA TYR A 199 3.45 13.08 -6.03
C TYR A 199 2.02 12.96 -5.51
N GLU A 200 1.68 11.81 -4.96
CA GLU A 200 0.36 11.47 -4.45
C GLU A 200 0.46 11.11 -2.96
N ASP A 201 -0.42 11.69 -2.17
CA ASP A 201 -0.64 11.28 -0.78
C ASP A 201 -2.12 10.88 -0.68
N MET A 202 -2.34 9.57 -0.66
CA MET A 202 -3.67 8.96 -0.69
C MET A 202 -4.46 9.25 0.59
N ALA A 203 -3.76 9.35 1.72
CA ALA A 203 -4.34 9.64 3.02
C ALA A 203 -4.90 11.07 3.07
N LEU A 204 -4.28 12.00 2.35
CA LEU A 204 -4.73 13.38 2.18
C LEU A 204 -5.58 13.61 0.92
N ARG A 205 -5.75 12.58 0.08
CA ARG A 205 -6.44 12.62 -1.23
C ARG A 205 -5.90 13.72 -2.14
N MET A 206 -4.58 13.85 -2.20
CA MET A 206 -3.90 14.89 -2.98
C MET A 206 -3.00 14.31 -4.07
N GLN A 207 -2.88 15.08 -5.15
CA GLN A 207 -1.90 14.84 -6.20
C GLN A 207 -1.26 16.16 -6.62
N LEU A 208 0.07 16.16 -6.70
CA LEU A 208 0.91 17.25 -7.19
C LEU A 208 1.63 16.80 -8.45
N GLN A 209 1.92 17.75 -9.34
CA GLN A 209 2.70 17.51 -10.55
C GLN A 209 3.89 18.47 -10.61
N GLY A 210 5.06 17.92 -10.93
CA GLY A 210 6.30 18.63 -11.13
C GLY A 210 7.18 18.70 -9.88
N ARG A 211 8.48 18.57 -10.10
CA ARG A 211 9.50 18.51 -9.03
C ARG A 211 9.44 19.70 -8.08
N SER A 212 9.31 20.91 -8.61
CA SER A 212 9.29 22.14 -7.81
C SER A 212 8.05 22.24 -6.92
N MET A 213 6.91 21.68 -7.35
CA MET A 213 5.70 21.62 -6.54
C MET A 213 5.86 20.62 -5.40
N ALA A 214 6.40 19.44 -5.70
CA ALA A 214 6.70 18.42 -4.70
C ALA A 214 7.71 18.93 -3.64
N GLU A 215 8.79 19.60 -4.06
CA GLU A 215 9.79 20.19 -3.16
C GLU A 215 9.17 21.18 -2.17
N ARG A 216 8.35 22.12 -2.67
CA ARG A 216 7.69 23.11 -1.81
C ARG A 216 6.73 22.45 -0.82
N TYR A 217 5.96 21.45 -1.27
CA TYR A 217 5.09 20.69 -0.38
C TYR A 217 5.90 19.96 0.71
N LEU A 218 6.96 19.23 0.34
CA LEU A 218 7.82 18.53 1.30
C LEU A 218 8.46 19.51 2.30
N THR A 219 8.91 20.67 1.82
CA THR A 219 9.50 21.72 2.69
C THR A 219 8.51 22.18 3.77
N ALA A 220 7.23 22.31 3.43
CA ALA A 220 6.21 22.73 4.36
C ALA A 220 5.71 21.59 5.27
N SER A 221 5.78 20.35 4.80
CA SER A 221 5.07 19.21 5.40
C SER A 221 5.95 18.22 6.17
N LEU A 222 7.25 18.09 5.87
CA LEU A 222 8.09 17.02 6.44
C LEU A 222 8.21 17.04 7.96
N ALA A 223 8.02 18.19 8.61
CA ALA A 223 8.02 18.27 10.08
C ALA A 223 6.76 17.67 10.73
N ALA A 224 5.64 17.63 10.01
CA ALA A 224 4.35 17.11 10.50
C ALA A 224 3.94 15.78 9.84
N ALA A 225 4.51 15.45 8.69
CA ALA A 225 4.20 14.22 7.97
C ALA A 225 4.76 13.00 8.74
N PRO A 226 3.98 11.91 8.90
CA PRO A 226 4.43 10.73 9.65
C PRO A 226 5.56 9.96 8.94
N TYR A 227 5.65 10.08 7.61
CA TYR A 227 6.78 9.60 6.80
C TYR A 227 7.96 10.59 6.74
N GLY A 228 7.88 11.71 7.47
CA GLY A 228 8.85 12.79 7.45
C GLY A 228 9.92 12.65 8.53
N ALA A 229 10.26 13.75 9.19
CA ALA A 229 11.39 13.84 10.10
C ALA A 229 11.31 12.79 11.22
N GLY A 230 12.38 12.00 11.39
CA GLY A 230 12.48 10.97 12.42
C GLY A 230 11.82 9.62 12.09
N SER A 231 11.18 9.49 10.93
CA SER A 231 10.71 8.18 10.43
C SER A 231 11.89 7.27 10.02
N SER A 232 11.62 5.98 9.83
CA SER A 232 12.65 5.00 9.44
C SER A 232 12.13 4.01 8.39
N LEU A 233 13.06 3.50 7.59
CA LEU A 233 12.78 2.45 6.60
C LEU A 233 12.51 1.12 7.30
N ARG A 234 11.44 0.42 6.91
CA ARG A 234 11.11 -0.92 7.42
C ARG A 234 11.51 -2.00 6.42
N HIS A 235 10.86 -2.03 5.27
CA HIS A 235 11.01 -3.09 4.27
C HIS A 235 10.89 -2.51 2.86
N VAL A 236 11.57 -3.13 1.89
CA VAL A 236 11.52 -2.72 0.48
C VAL A 236 11.04 -3.87 -0.38
N VAL A 237 10.08 -3.60 -1.26
CA VAL A 237 9.54 -4.56 -2.22
C VAL A 237 9.61 -4.02 -3.65
N GLY A 238 9.70 -4.91 -4.63
CA GLY A 238 9.50 -4.58 -6.04
C GLY A 238 10.67 -4.91 -6.97
N GLY A 239 10.53 -4.44 -8.21
CA GLY A 239 11.45 -4.69 -9.32
C GLY A 239 12.30 -3.46 -9.66
N ALA A 240 13.10 -3.55 -10.73
CA ALA A 240 14.10 -2.55 -11.05
C ALA A 240 13.53 -1.14 -11.34
N THR A 241 12.29 -1.05 -11.82
CA THR A 241 11.67 0.22 -12.22
C THR A 241 10.39 0.56 -11.46
N GLY A 242 9.96 -0.29 -10.52
CA GLY A 242 8.71 -0.11 -9.79
C GLY A 242 8.67 -0.96 -8.55
N GLY A 243 8.22 -0.37 -7.45
CA GLY A 243 8.11 -1.01 -6.15
C GLY A 243 7.81 0.02 -5.09
N GLY A 244 8.43 -0.12 -3.93
CA GLY A 244 8.32 0.86 -2.86
C GLY A 244 8.86 0.36 -1.55
N PHE A 245 8.49 1.06 -0.49
CA PHE A 245 8.96 0.73 0.84
C PHE A 245 7.92 1.01 1.91
N GLU A 246 7.93 0.16 2.92
CA GLU A 246 7.24 0.34 4.18
C GLU A 246 8.12 1.20 5.10
N TRP A 247 7.49 2.02 5.92
CA TRP A 247 8.19 2.91 6.86
C TRP A 247 7.51 2.92 8.22
N ILE A 248 8.31 3.17 9.26
CA ILE A 248 7.88 3.35 10.65
C ILE A 248 7.92 4.85 10.94
N ALA A 249 6.82 5.37 11.47
CA ALA A 249 6.72 6.78 11.84
C ALA A 249 7.46 7.06 13.17
N PRO A 250 7.83 8.30 13.47
CA PRO A 250 8.28 8.65 14.81
C PRO A 250 7.11 8.54 15.80
N ASP A 251 7.40 8.15 17.05
CA ASP A 251 6.41 8.00 18.14
C ASP A 251 5.53 9.24 18.34
N SER A 252 6.05 10.43 18.03
CA SER A 252 5.34 11.71 18.16
C SER A 252 4.23 11.93 17.14
N SER A 253 4.16 11.15 16.06
CA SER A 253 3.22 11.38 14.95
C SER A 253 1.80 10.86 15.18
N GLY A 254 1.59 9.97 16.16
CA GLY A 254 0.32 9.26 16.39
C GLY A 254 0.04 8.12 15.39
N VAL A 255 0.62 8.17 14.19
CA VAL A 255 0.62 7.10 13.19
C VAL A 255 1.74 6.12 13.51
N ALA A 256 1.55 4.81 13.35
CA ALA A 256 2.61 3.84 13.62
C ALA A 256 3.51 3.60 12.37
N CYS A 257 2.88 3.47 11.21
CA CYS A 257 3.56 3.10 9.97
C CYS A 257 2.75 3.50 8.74
N GLY A 258 3.37 3.32 7.58
CA GLY A 258 2.72 3.43 6.28
C GLY A 258 3.60 2.84 5.19
N ILE A 259 3.23 3.11 3.94
CA ILE A 259 3.94 2.62 2.77
C ILE A 259 4.03 3.71 1.69
N THR A 260 5.10 3.67 0.90
CA THR A 260 5.32 4.56 -0.22
C THR A 260 5.71 3.77 -1.46
N ALA A 261 4.89 3.88 -2.51
CA ALA A 261 5.16 3.36 -3.83
C ALA A 261 6.00 4.33 -4.67
N LEU A 262 6.91 3.76 -5.47
CA LEU A 262 7.82 4.45 -6.35
C LEU A 262 7.77 3.86 -7.76
N GLU A 263 7.71 4.73 -8.76
CA GLU A 263 7.97 4.41 -10.17
C GLU A 263 9.24 5.15 -10.59
N LEU A 264 10.19 4.42 -11.21
CA LEU A 264 11.43 5.00 -11.73
C LEU A 264 11.35 5.14 -13.25
N ASP A 265 11.85 6.26 -13.76
CA ASP A 265 12.02 6.48 -15.19
C ASP A 265 13.28 5.78 -15.75
N ALA A 266 13.50 5.89 -17.06
CA ALA A 266 14.64 5.28 -17.73
C ALA A 266 16.01 5.84 -17.29
N ALA A 267 16.04 6.98 -16.58
CA ALA A 267 17.25 7.55 -16.01
C ALA A 267 17.43 7.16 -14.52
N GLY A 268 16.52 6.36 -13.95
CA GLY A 268 16.51 5.99 -12.55
C GLY A 268 16.00 7.11 -11.62
N LEU A 269 15.42 8.18 -12.16
CA LEU A 269 14.77 9.22 -11.35
C LEU A 269 13.35 8.79 -11.01
N ILE A 270 12.85 9.26 -9.86
CA ILE A 270 11.51 8.93 -9.41
C ILE A 270 10.49 9.73 -10.23
N SER A 271 9.67 9.03 -11.03
CA SER A 271 8.61 9.61 -11.86
C SER A 271 7.26 9.65 -11.16
N ARG A 272 7.03 8.78 -10.19
CA ARG A 272 5.87 8.88 -9.29
C ARG A 272 6.21 8.45 -7.88
N VAL A 273 5.64 9.16 -6.92
CA VAL A 273 5.55 8.80 -5.50
C VAL A 273 4.08 8.68 -5.15
N THR A 274 3.66 7.58 -4.53
CA THR A 274 2.32 7.44 -3.93
C THR A 274 2.46 6.94 -2.51
N THR A 275 2.07 7.72 -1.51
CA THR A 275 2.14 7.34 -0.08
C THR A 275 0.76 7.16 0.54
N VAL A 276 0.63 6.23 1.48
CA VAL A 276 -0.59 6.04 2.27
C VAL A 276 -0.26 5.59 3.70
N TYR A 277 -1.12 6.02 4.62
CA TYR A 277 -1.07 5.74 6.04
C TYR A 277 -2.44 6.08 6.64
N ASP A 278 -2.69 5.69 7.89
CA ASP A 278 -3.96 6.00 8.54
C ASP A 278 -4.02 7.47 9.00
N SER A 279 -4.63 8.34 8.20
CA SER A 279 -4.72 9.77 8.53
C SER A 279 -5.66 10.07 9.69
N ARG A 280 -6.50 9.11 10.10
CA ARG A 280 -7.30 9.18 11.33
C ARG A 280 -6.44 9.41 12.57
N LEU A 281 -5.22 8.89 12.57
CA LEU A 281 -4.33 8.90 13.73
C LEU A 281 -3.42 10.14 13.82
N LEU A 282 -3.48 11.05 12.84
CA LEU A 282 -2.76 12.31 12.90
C LEU A 282 -3.21 13.16 14.11
N ALA A 283 -2.29 13.90 14.70
CA ALA A 283 -2.63 14.79 15.79
C ALA A 283 -3.62 15.88 15.33
N PRO A 284 -4.46 16.42 16.25
CA PRO A 284 -5.38 17.50 15.93
C PRO A 284 -4.66 18.70 15.30
N GLY A 285 -5.06 19.09 14.10
CA GLY A 285 -4.47 20.20 13.36
C GLY A 285 -3.36 19.81 12.37
N ASP A 286 -2.71 18.65 12.53
CA ASP A 286 -1.68 18.19 11.58
C ASP A 286 -2.29 17.84 10.23
N HIS A 287 -3.47 17.22 10.23
CA HIS A 287 -4.20 16.98 8.99
C HIS A 287 -4.51 18.30 8.25
N ASP A 288 -5.05 19.30 8.95
CA ASP A 288 -5.40 20.58 8.34
C ASP A 288 -4.17 21.36 7.90
N LEU A 289 -3.05 21.21 8.62
CA LEU A 289 -1.76 21.77 8.24
C LEU A 289 -1.24 21.11 6.97
N LEU A 290 -1.25 19.77 6.89
CA LEU A 290 -0.79 19.03 5.72
C LEU A 290 -1.65 19.34 4.50
N VAL A 291 -2.97 19.41 4.65
CA VAL A 291 -3.88 19.83 3.57
C VAL A 291 -3.73 21.31 3.23
N GLY A 292 -3.59 22.17 4.24
CA GLY A 292 -3.43 23.62 4.07
C GLY A 292 -2.14 23.99 3.34
N ASN A 293 -1.05 23.25 3.60
CA ASN A 293 0.22 23.40 2.91
C ASN A 293 0.07 23.15 1.40
N ILE A 294 -0.86 22.31 0.96
CA ILE A 294 -1.15 22.10 -0.47
C ILE A 294 -1.67 23.40 -1.10
N LEU A 295 -2.56 24.10 -0.40
CA LEU A 295 -3.19 25.33 -0.89
C LEU A 295 -2.22 26.50 -0.92
N ALA A 296 -1.26 26.55 0.02
CA ALA A 296 -0.26 27.60 0.11
C ALA A 296 0.83 27.52 -0.98
N VAL A 297 0.90 26.42 -1.73
CA VAL A 297 1.92 26.17 -2.76
C VAL A 297 1.38 26.44 -4.19
N ARG A 298 0.08 26.74 -4.33
CA ARG A 298 -0.55 27.24 -5.57
C ARG A 298 -0.26 28.72 -5.78
#